data_AF-A0A089K6R9-F1
#
_entry.id   AF-A0A089K6R9-F1
#
_cell.length_a   1.000
_cell.length_b   1.000
_cell.length_c   1.000
_cell.angle_alpha   90.00
_cell.angle_beta   90.00
_cell.angle_gamma   90.00
#
_symmetry.space_group_name_H-M   'P 1'
#
loop_
_entity.id
_entity.type
_entity.pdbx_description
1 polymer ?
#
loop_
_entity_poly.entity_id
_entity_poly.type
_entity_poly.pdbx_seq_one_letter_code
_entity_poly.pdbx_strand_id
1 'polypeptide(L)'
;MEDQDYGKSMEERIIESYKRDEEMMILVFAQWCVNNKLDPHALYLQAYPQQEGNQALSNALALTVSEEEAGFISDDTVLGVLSLYSNDDLAYVVTEAIHQREQKADTRD
;
A
#
# COMPACT_ATOMS: atom_id res chain seq x y z
N MET A 1 19.61 -29.90 25.20
CA MET A 1 18.26 -29.69 24.65
C MET A 1 18.09 -28.18 24.51
N GLU A 2 18.83 -27.55 23.58
CA GLU A 2 18.88 -26.07 23.45
C GLU A 2 18.94 -25.59 21.98
N ASP A 3 19.10 -26.49 21.00
CA ASP A 3 19.17 -26.11 19.58
C ASP A 3 17.80 -25.87 18.89
N GLN A 4 16.69 -26.35 19.47
CA GLN A 4 15.37 -26.28 18.80
C GLN A 4 14.59 -24.99 19.05
N ASP A 5 15.00 -24.17 20.03
CA ASP A 5 14.28 -22.94 20.41
C ASP A 5 14.76 -21.72 19.60
N TYR A 6 16.03 -21.71 19.20
CA TYR A 6 16.65 -20.60 18.46
C TYR A 6 16.10 -20.47 17.02
N GLY A 7 15.79 -21.60 16.37
CA GLY A 7 15.23 -21.63 15.00
C GLY A 7 13.83 -21.01 14.92
N LYS A 8 12.94 -21.35 15.85
CA LYS A 8 11.57 -20.81 15.91
C LYS A 8 11.56 -19.30 16.11
N SER A 9 12.38 -18.80 17.05
CA SER A 9 12.46 -17.35 17.31
C SER A 9 12.97 -16.55 16.11
N MET A 10 13.83 -17.15 15.28
CA MET A 10 14.37 -16.50 14.08
C MET A 10 13.35 -16.52 12.94
N GLU A 11 12.67 -17.64 12.72
CA GLU A 11 11.60 -17.78 11.73
C GLU A 11 10.43 -16.83 12.03
N GLU A 12 10.01 -16.75 13.29
CA GLU A 12 8.96 -15.82 13.73
C GLU A 12 9.36 -14.36 13.50
N ARG A 13 10.61 -13.99 13.84
CA ARG A 13 11.13 -12.63 13.59
C ARG A 13 11.17 -12.28 12.10
N ILE A 14 11.53 -13.24 11.25
CA ILE A 14 11.55 -13.04 9.80
C ILE A 14 10.12 -12.79 9.29
N ILE A 15 9.16 -13.61 9.72
CA ILE A 15 7.74 -13.46 9.34
C ILE A 15 7.17 -12.12 9.82
N GLU A 16 7.48 -11.71 11.06
CA GLU A 16 7.03 -10.42 11.60
C GLU A 16 7.61 -9.23 10.85
N SER A 17 8.88 -9.29 10.43
CA SER A 17 9.48 -8.24 9.61
C SER A 17 8.73 -8.10 8.29
N TYR A 18 8.51 -9.20 7.58
CA TYR A 18 7.79 -9.17 6.30
C TYR A 18 6.38 -8.59 6.44
N LYS A 19 5.64 -8.96 7.49
CA LYS A 19 4.31 -8.39 7.76
C LYS A 19 4.36 -6.89 8.02
N ARG A 20 5.33 -6.43 8.80
CA ARG A 20 5.48 -5.01 9.10
C ARG A 20 5.87 -4.21 7.86
N ASP A 21 6.75 -4.77 7.04
CA ASP A 21 7.19 -4.12 5.81
C ASP A 21 6.02 -4.05 4.80
N GLU A 22 5.19 -5.11 4.72
CA GLU A 22 3.93 -5.10 3.97
C GLU A 22 2.95 -4.04 4.49
N GLU A 23 2.72 -3.96 5.79
CA GLU A 23 1.85 -2.92 6.38
C GLU A 23 2.35 -1.51 6.07
N MET A 24 3.67 -1.29 6.10
CA MET A 24 4.27 0.00 5.75
C MET A 24 4.04 0.35 4.28
N MET A 25 4.22 -0.62 3.36
CA MET A 25 3.93 -0.44 1.94
C MET A 25 2.47 -0.03 1.72
N ILE A 26 1.53 -0.75 2.34
CA ILE A 26 0.10 -0.48 2.22
C ILE A 26 -0.25 0.88 2.83
N LEU A 27 0.39 1.28 3.93
CA LEU A 27 0.21 2.60 4.53
C LEU A 27 0.62 3.73 3.58
N VAL A 28 1.78 3.64 2.92
CA VAL A 28 2.22 4.64 1.93
C VAL A 28 1.22 4.74 0.77
N PHE A 29 0.78 3.60 0.25
CA PHE A 29 -0.26 3.55 -0.79
C PHE A 29 -1.58 4.18 -0.33
N ALA A 30 -2.04 3.84 0.88
CA ALA A 30 -3.27 4.36 1.42
C ALA A 30 -3.19 5.87 1.65
N GLN A 31 -2.04 6.35 2.13
CA GLN A 31 -1.79 7.77 2.36
C GLN A 31 -1.75 8.56 1.06
N TRP A 32 -1.16 7.99 0.00
CA TRP A 32 -1.20 8.57 -1.35
C TRP A 32 -2.64 8.65 -1.88
N CYS A 33 -3.47 7.64 -1.62
CA CYS A 33 -4.89 7.68 -1.99
C CYS A 33 -5.60 8.83 -1.28
N VAL A 34 -5.37 9.01 0.03
CA VAL A 34 -5.95 10.12 0.81
C VAL A 34 -5.52 11.48 0.26
N ASN A 35 -4.22 11.67 -0.05
CA ASN A 35 -3.71 12.89 -0.67
C ASN A 35 -4.38 13.21 -2.02
N ASN A 36 -4.80 12.17 -2.76
CA ASN A 36 -5.39 12.30 -4.08
C ASN A 36 -6.92 12.19 -4.10
N LYS A 37 -7.55 12.10 -2.93
CA LYS A 37 -9.01 11.92 -2.74
C LYS A 37 -9.54 10.67 -3.44
N LEU A 38 -8.72 9.62 -3.45
CA LEU A 38 -9.05 8.29 -3.97
C LEU A 38 -9.45 7.35 -2.83
N ASP A 39 -10.25 6.34 -3.16
CA ASP A 39 -10.62 5.29 -2.21
C ASP A 39 -9.55 4.18 -2.22
N PRO A 40 -8.67 4.11 -1.20
CA PRO A 40 -7.63 3.09 -1.14
C PRO A 40 -8.19 1.67 -1.10
N HIS A 41 -9.35 1.46 -0.49
CA HIS A 41 -9.98 0.13 -0.43
C HIS A 41 -10.45 -0.30 -1.82
N ALA A 42 -11.10 0.60 -2.56
CA ALA A 42 -11.55 0.31 -3.91
C ALA A 42 -10.40 0.07 -4.90
N LEU A 43 -9.29 0.81 -4.79
CA LEU A 43 -8.10 0.58 -5.62
C LEU A 43 -7.42 -0.74 -5.24
N TYR A 44 -7.28 -1.03 -3.95
CA TYR A 44 -6.66 -2.27 -3.50
C TYR A 44 -7.46 -3.50 -3.95
N LEU A 45 -8.80 -3.44 -3.90
CA LEU A 45 -9.65 -4.52 -4.40
C LEU A 45 -9.62 -4.69 -5.93
N GLN A 46 -9.24 -3.66 -6.69
CA GLN A 46 -9.04 -3.82 -8.13
C GLN A 46 -7.80 -4.67 -8.43
N ALA A 47 -6.72 -4.49 -7.66
CA ALA A 47 -5.52 -5.32 -7.77
C ALA A 47 -5.77 -6.72 -7.21
N TYR A 48 -6.48 -6.80 -6.07
CA TYR A 48 -6.72 -8.04 -5.35
C TYR A 48 -8.20 -8.25 -4.98
N PRO A 49 -9.06 -8.61 -5.94
CA PRO A 49 -10.49 -8.80 -5.70
C PRO A 49 -10.79 -9.91 -4.66
N GLN A 50 -9.88 -10.88 -4.52
CA GLN A 50 -10.02 -11.99 -3.60
C GLN A 50 -9.56 -11.68 -2.17
N GLN A 51 -8.94 -10.52 -1.95
CA GLN A 51 -8.43 -10.06 -0.66
C GLN A 51 -9.44 -9.14 0.06
N GLU A 52 -10.74 -9.31 -0.22
CA GLU A 52 -11.81 -8.57 0.45
C GLU A 52 -11.76 -8.84 1.95
N GLY A 53 -11.43 -7.80 2.74
CA GLY A 53 -11.23 -7.92 4.18
C GLY A 53 -9.79 -8.18 4.64
N ASN A 54 -8.78 -7.84 3.82
CA ASN A 54 -7.39 -7.93 4.27
C ASN A 54 -7.16 -7.08 5.54
N GLN A 55 -6.64 -7.74 6.58
CA GLN A 55 -6.35 -7.14 7.89
C GLN A 55 -5.27 -6.07 7.80
N ALA A 56 -4.22 -6.28 6.99
CA ALA A 56 -3.13 -5.33 6.80
C ALA A 56 -3.62 -4.03 6.14
N LEU A 57 -4.54 -4.14 5.17
CA LEU A 57 -5.21 -2.97 4.59
C LEU A 57 -6.04 -2.22 5.63
N SER A 58 -6.84 -2.94 6.42
CA SER A 58 -7.65 -2.31 7.47
C SER A 58 -6.78 -1.60 8.53
N ASN A 59 -5.66 -2.23 8.92
CA ASN A 59 -4.70 -1.65 9.86
C ASN A 59 -4.03 -0.40 9.27
N ALA A 60 -3.59 -0.47 8.02
CA ALA A 60 -2.98 0.67 7.33
C ALA A 60 -3.95 1.85 7.23
N LEU A 61 -5.22 1.59 6.86
CA LEU A 61 -6.25 2.62 6.81
C LEU A 61 -6.50 3.28 8.17
N ALA A 62 -6.49 2.51 9.26
CA ALA A 62 -6.64 3.04 10.61
C ALA A 62 -5.45 3.93 11.05
N LEU A 63 -4.29 3.76 10.43
CA LEU A 63 -3.08 4.55 10.68
C LEU A 63 -2.92 5.73 9.71
N THR A 64 -3.69 5.79 8.63
CA THR A 64 -3.65 6.95 7.73
C THR A 64 -4.12 8.21 8.44
N VAL A 65 -3.49 9.33 8.08
CA VAL A 65 -3.87 10.66 8.56
C VAL A 65 -4.47 11.49 7.42
N SER A 66 -5.08 12.61 7.75
CA SER A 66 -5.70 13.51 6.76
C SER A 66 -4.66 14.09 5.79
N GLU A 67 -5.10 14.55 4.60
CA GLU A 67 -4.19 15.18 3.62
C GLU A 67 -3.39 16.37 4.17
N GLU A 68 -3.92 17.04 5.20
CA GLU A 68 -3.30 18.18 5.89
C GLU A 68 -2.18 17.76 6.87
N GLU A 69 -2.29 16.57 7.45
CA GLU A 69 -1.32 16.02 8.41
C GLU A 69 -0.30 15.10 7.74
N ALA A 70 -0.68 14.52 6.61
CA ALA A 70 0.17 13.67 5.80
C ALA A 70 1.19 14.50 5.03
N GLY A 71 2.43 14.03 5.01
CA GLY A 71 3.39 14.51 4.02
C GLY A 71 2.86 14.24 2.61
N PHE A 72 3.11 15.17 1.69
CA PHE A 72 2.76 14.98 0.28
C PHE A 72 3.50 13.77 -0.30
N ILE A 73 2.75 12.83 -0.87
CA ILE A 73 3.30 11.68 -1.60
C ILE A 73 3.04 11.88 -3.09
N SER A 74 4.12 11.95 -3.88
CA SER A 74 4.01 12.01 -5.34
C SER A 74 3.68 10.66 -5.94
N ASP A 75 3.15 10.68 -7.15
CA ASP A 75 2.83 9.50 -7.96
C ASP A 75 4.08 8.61 -8.18
N ASP A 76 5.22 9.21 -8.49
CA ASP A 76 6.50 8.49 -8.58
C ASP A 76 6.93 7.84 -7.26
N THR A 77 6.61 8.47 -6.12
CA THR A 77 7.01 7.93 -4.80
C THR A 77 6.23 6.66 -4.49
N VAL A 78 4.91 6.68 -4.69
CA VAL A 78 4.08 5.48 -4.45
C VAL A 78 4.46 4.35 -5.40
N LEU A 79 4.68 4.64 -6.69
CA LEU A 79 5.10 3.63 -7.67
C LEU A 79 6.48 3.05 -7.36
N GLY A 80 7.43 3.90 -6.94
CA GLY A 80 8.75 3.47 -6.49
C GLY A 80 8.67 2.54 -5.28
N VAL A 81 7.85 2.89 -4.28
CA VAL A 81 7.62 2.04 -3.11
C VAL A 81 7.01 0.70 -3.52
N LEU A 82 5.96 0.69 -4.33
CA LEU A 82 5.32 -0.56 -4.78
C LEU A 82 6.31 -1.47 -5.54
N SER A 83 7.19 -0.89 -6.35
CA SER A 83 8.24 -1.63 -7.05
C SER A 83 9.30 -2.21 -6.10
N LEU A 84 9.69 -1.47 -5.05
CA LEU A 84 10.62 -1.98 -4.03
C LEU A 84 10.07 -3.24 -3.33
N TYR A 85 8.75 -3.30 -3.17
CA TYR A 85 8.05 -4.44 -2.58
C TYR A 85 7.64 -5.51 -3.60
N SER A 86 7.98 -5.33 -4.89
CA SER A 86 7.57 -6.21 -5.99
C SER A 86 6.04 -6.42 -6.04
N ASN A 87 5.29 -5.36 -5.73
CA ASN A 87 3.84 -5.34 -5.82
C ASN A 87 3.39 -4.75 -7.16
N ASP A 88 3.59 -5.52 -8.22
CA ASP A 88 3.32 -5.11 -9.60
C ASP A 88 1.81 -4.91 -9.87
N ASP A 89 0.94 -5.71 -9.25
CA ASP A 89 -0.51 -5.61 -9.43
C ASP A 89 -1.04 -4.27 -8.89
N LEU A 90 -0.62 -3.88 -7.69
CA LEU A 90 -1.02 -2.60 -7.11
C LEU A 90 -0.37 -1.43 -7.85
N ALA A 91 0.89 -1.58 -8.30
CA ALA A 91 1.55 -0.57 -9.13
C ALA A 91 0.82 -0.34 -10.46
N TYR A 92 0.30 -1.40 -11.07
CA TYR A 92 -0.50 -1.32 -12.30
C TYR A 92 -1.78 -0.52 -12.06
N VAL A 93 -2.56 -0.86 -11.03
CA VAL A 93 -3.82 -0.15 -10.70
C VAL A 93 -3.57 1.32 -10.35
N VAL A 94 -2.50 1.61 -9.60
CA VAL A 94 -2.11 2.99 -9.29
C VAL A 94 -1.78 3.78 -10.56
N THR A 95 -1.03 3.17 -11.48
CA THR A 95 -0.71 3.78 -12.78
C THR A 95 -1.98 4.09 -13.59
N GLU A 96 -2.93 3.16 -13.64
CA GLU A 96 -4.22 3.41 -14.29
C GLU A 96 -4.99 4.54 -13.61
N ALA A 97 -5.01 4.57 -12.27
CA ALA A 97 -5.68 5.63 -11.52
C ALA A 97 -5.08 7.02 -11.77
N ILE A 98 -3.74 7.11 -11.86
CA ILE A 98 -3.02 8.34 -12.24
C ILE A 98 -3.44 8.78 -13.63
N HIS A 99 -3.38 7.87 -14.61
CA HIS A 99 -3.70 8.19 -15.99
C HIS A 99 -5.16 8.63 -16.18
N GLN A 100 -6.10 8.01 -15.47
CA GLN A 100 -7.51 8.40 -15.46
C GLN A 100 -7.74 9.80 -14.86
N ARG A 101 -6.92 10.18 -13.87
CA ARG A 101 -6.94 11.52 -13.29
C ARG A 101 -6.44 12.57 -14.28
N GLU A 102 -5.35 12.29 -14.98
CA GLU A 102 -4.78 13.18 -16.00
C GLU A 102 -5.78 13.39 -17.16
N GLN A 103 -6.40 12.33 -17.68
CA GLN A 103 -7.41 12.44 -18.75
C GLN A 103 -8.63 13.28 -18.32
N LYS A 104 -9.07 13.15 -17.07
CA LYS A 104 -10.17 13.98 -16.53
C LYS A 104 -9.79 15.45 -16.37
N ALA A 105 -8.52 15.77 -16.16
CA ALA A 105 -8.03 17.13 -16.12
C ALA A 105 -8.01 17.75 -17.53
N ASP A 106 -7.62 16.97 -18.54
CA ASP A 106 -7.52 17.41 -19.94
C ASP A 106 -8.89 17.66 -20.60
N THR A 107 -9.93 16.89 -20.22
CA THR A 107 -11.29 17.02 -20.80
C THR A 107 -12.09 18.22 -20.23
N ARG A 108 -11.50 19.00 -19.31
CA ARG A 108 -12.16 20.17 -18.69
C ARG A 108 -11.74 21.52 -19.28
N ASP A 109 -10.93 21.53 -20.34
CA ASP A 109 -10.54 22.72 -21.10
C ASP A 109 -11.44 22.94 -22.34
#